data_AF-A0A653DEL1-F1
#
_entry.id   AF-A0A653DEL1-F1
#
_cell.length_a   1.000
_cell.length_b   1.000
_cell.length_c   1.000
_cell.angle_alpha   90.00
_cell.angle_beta   90.00
_cell.angle_gamma   90.00
#
_symmetry.space_group_name_H-M   'P 1'
#
loop_
_entity.id
_entity.type
_entity.pdbx_description
1 polymer ?
#
loop_
_entity_poly.entity_id
_entity_poly.type
_entity_poly.pdbx_seq_one_letter_code
_entity_poly.pdbx_strand_id
1 'polypeptide(L)'
;MLKGYLCFVVSIICIGLVTAVIGDCASHFGATLGIKDAVTAIVFVALGTSIPDTFASKVAAVHDAHADASIGNVTGSNAVNVFLGIGVAWSIAAFYHYFKG
;
A
#
# COMPACT_ATOMS: atom_id res chain seq x y z
N MET A 1 4.84 25.35 -16.01
CA MET A 1 4.41 24.99 -14.63
C MET A 1 3.28 23.95 -14.58
N LEU A 2 2.63 23.59 -15.70
CA LEU A 2 1.57 22.55 -15.76
C LEU A 2 2.08 21.10 -16.02
N LYS A 3 3.39 20.83 -15.91
CA LYS A 3 4.00 19.58 -16.45
C LYS A 3 3.92 18.35 -15.53
N GLY A 4 3.52 18.49 -14.27
CA GLY A 4 3.51 17.38 -13.29
C GLY A 4 2.15 17.07 -12.66
N TYR A 5 1.25 18.06 -12.56
CA TYR A 5 -0.05 17.90 -11.90
C TYR A 5 -0.96 16.89 -12.59
N LEU A 6 -0.95 16.85 -13.93
CA LEU A 6 -1.74 15.86 -14.69
C LEU A 6 -1.27 14.43 -14.36
N CYS A 7 0.03 14.19 -14.34
CA CYS A 7 0.60 12.90 -13.98
C CYS A 7 0.21 12.54 -12.54
N PHE A 8 0.32 13.47 -11.60
CA PHE A 8 -0.07 13.26 -10.20
C PHE A 8 -1.55 12.85 -10.04
N VAL A 9 -2.47 13.58 -10.67
CA VAL A 9 -3.91 13.29 -10.58
C VAL A 9 -4.25 11.96 -11.24
N VAL A 10 -3.68 11.68 -12.42
CA VAL A 10 -3.86 10.40 -13.11
C VAL A 10 -3.33 9.24 -12.25
N SER A 11 -2.16 9.40 -11.60
CA SER A 11 -1.61 8.40 -10.69
C SER A 11 -2.54 8.10 -9.53
N ILE A 12 -3.11 9.11 -8.88
CA ILE A 12 -4.05 8.89 -7.76
C ILE A 12 -5.31 8.14 -8.23
N ILE A 13 -5.86 8.52 -9.38
CA ILE A 13 -7.04 7.83 -9.94
C ILE A 13 -6.68 6.37 -10.29
N CYS A 14 -5.54 6.14 -10.93
CA CYS A 14 -5.07 4.80 -11.27
C CYS A 14 -4.84 3.94 -10.02
N ILE A 15 -4.23 4.49 -8.97
CA ILE A 15 -4.03 3.77 -7.70
C ILE A 15 -5.40 3.36 -7.14
N GLY A 16 -6.36 4.28 -7.07
CA GLY A 16 -7.71 3.99 -6.58
C GLY A 16 -8.42 2.88 -7.37
N LEU A 17 -8.34 2.93 -8.71
CA LEU A 17 -8.94 1.92 -9.58
C LEU A 17 -8.27 0.56 -9.41
N VAL A 18 -6.93 0.51 -9.40
CA VAL A 18 -6.17 -0.73 -9.23
C VAL A 18 -6.45 -1.33 -7.86
N THR A 19 -6.52 -0.53 -6.79
CA THR A 19 -6.88 -1.00 -5.45
C THR A 19 -8.27 -1.62 -5.42
N ALA A 20 -9.27 -0.99 -6.07
CA ALA A 20 -10.62 -1.53 -6.14
C ALA A 20 -10.66 -2.88 -6.87
N VAL A 21 -10.03 -2.96 -8.05
CA VAL A 21 -9.97 -4.20 -8.84
C VAL A 21 -9.26 -5.32 -8.08
N ILE A 22 -8.15 -5.03 -7.40
CA ILE A 22 -7.44 -6.03 -6.59
C ILE A 22 -8.32 -6.53 -5.44
N GLY A 23 -9.09 -5.66 -4.80
CA GLY A 23 -10.05 -6.05 -3.76
C GLY A 23 -11.13 -7.00 -4.27
N ASP A 24 -11.71 -6.70 -5.44
CA ASP A 24 -12.73 -7.53 -6.08
C ASP A 24 -12.16 -8.89 -6.53
N CYS A 25 -10.96 -8.90 -7.12
CA CYS A 25 -10.27 -10.14 -7.48
C CYS A 25 -9.92 -10.99 -6.26
N ALA A 26 -9.44 -10.37 -5.17
CA ALA A 26 -9.06 -11.07 -3.96
C ALA A 26 -10.26 -11.71 -3.24
N SER A 27 -11.42 -11.03 -3.23
CA SER A 27 -12.66 -11.59 -2.67
C SER A 27 -13.17 -12.78 -3.49
N HIS A 28 -13.18 -12.70 -4.83
CA HIS A 28 -13.56 -13.82 -5.69
C HIS A 28 -12.60 -15.02 -5.54
N PHE A 29 -11.31 -14.76 -5.40
CA PHE A 29 -10.30 -15.79 -5.18
C PHE A 29 -10.44 -16.46 -3.80
N GLY A 30 -10.70 -15.66 -2.75
CA GLY A 30 -11.00 -16.15 -1.40
C GLY A 30 -12.19 -17.09 -1.36
N ALA A 31 -13.29 -16.69 -1.99
CA ALA A 31 -14.50 -17.51 -2.14
C ALA A 31 -14.23 -18.85 -2.85
N THR A 32 -13.34 -18.88 -3.84
CA THR A 32 -12.99 -20.10 -4.60
C THR A 32 -12.12 -21.06 -3.78
N LEU A 33 -11.27 -20.54 -2.90
CA LEU A 33 -10.37 -21.33 -2.05
C LEU A 33 -10.95 -21.69 -0.67
N GLY A 34 -12.15 -21.21 -0.33
CA GLY A 34 -12.76 -21.40 0.99
C GLY A 34 -12.01 -20.65 2.11
N ILE A 35 -11.21 -19.65 1.76
CA ILE A 35 -10.45 -18.81 2.70
C ILE A 35 -11.25 -17.52 2.93
N LYS A 36 -11.22 -16.98 4.16
CA LYS A 36 -11.86 -15.69 4.45
C LYS A 36 -11.37 -14.61 3.50
N ASP A 37 -12.28 -13.94 2.81
CA ASP A 37 -11.99 -12.87 1.86
C ASP A 37 -11.08 -11.79 2.43
N ALA A 38 -11.24 -11.47 3.72
CA ALA A 38 -10.36 -10.53 4.42
C ALA A 38 -8.89 -10.97 4.42
N VAL A 39 -8.59 -12.25 4.61
CA VAL A 39 -7.21 -12.76 4.64
C VAL A 39 -6.60 -12.68 3.24
N THR A 40 -7.35 -13.09 2.22
CA THR A 40 -6.93 -13.02 0.81
C THR A 40 -6.70 -11.57 0.40
N ALA A 41 -7.64 -10.67 0.71
CA ALA A 41 -7.51 -9.24 0.42
C ALA A 41 -6.29 -8.62 1.10
N ILE A 42 -6.07 -8.88 2.40
CA ILE A 42 -4.92 -8.34 3.13
C ILE A 42 -3.60 -8.83 2.52
N VAL A 43 -3.49 -10.11 2.16
CA VAL A 43 -2.26 -10.67 1.57
C VAL A 43 -1.99 -10.08 0.19
N PHE A 44 -2.98 -10.04 -0.70
CA PHE A 44 -2.79 -9.49 -2.05
C PHE A 44 -2.55 -7.99 -2.04
N VAL A 45 -3.23 -7.23 -1.17
CA VAL A 45 -3.00 -5.79 -1.01
C VAL A 45 -1.60 -5.55 -0.43
N ALA A 46 -1.19 -6.26 0.62
CA ALA A 46 0.13 -6.11 1.23
C ALA A 46 1.26 -6.48 0.25
N LEU A 47 1.07 -7.54 -0.54
CA LEU A 47 2.00 -7.90 -1.62
C LEU A 47 2.03 -6.81 -2.70
N GLY A 48 0.86 -6.37 -3.17
CA GLY A 48 0.73 -5.35 -4.22
C GLY A 48 1.39 -4.02 -3.88
N THR A 49 1.31 -3.58 -2.62
CA THR A 49 1.95 -2.34 -2.16
C THR A 49 3.45 -2.49 -1.95
N SER A 50 3.92 -3.65 -1.47
CA SER A 50 5.33 -3.86 -1.14
C SER A 50 6.21 -4.18 -2.36
N ILE A 51 5.61 -4.65 -3.46
CA ILE A 51 6.34 -4.95 -4.70
C ILE A 51 6.99 -3.68 -5.30
N PRO A 52 6.27 -2.56 -5.52
CA PRO A 52 6.86 -1.30 -5.97
C PRO A 52 7.98 -0.80 -5.06
N ASP A 53 7.77 -0.84 -3.74
CA ASP A 53 8.78 -0.45 -2.74
C ASP A 53 10.04 -1.30 -2.85
N THR A 54 9.87 -2.61 -3.04
CA THR A 54 10.98 -3.55 -3.22
C THR A 54 11.76 -3.25 -4.50
N PHE A 55 11.08 -2.92 -5.60
CA PHE A 55 11.73 -2.52 -6.84
C PHE A 55 12.50 -1.21 -6.69
N ALA A 56 11.91 -0.21 -6.03
CA ALA A 56 12.58 1.06 -5.74
C ALA A 56 13.85 0.85 -4.89
N SER A 57 13.75 0.07 -3.81
CA SER A 57 14.90 -0.29 -2.96
C SER A 57 15.97 -1.06 -3.72
N LYS A 58 15.58 -2.03 -4.56
CA LYS A 58 16.51 -2.80 -5.39
C LYS A 58 17.27 -1.90 -6.36
N VAL A 59 16.56 -1.01 -7.06
CA VAL A 59 17.19 -0.07 -8.01
C VAL A 59 18.15 0.86 -7.25
N ALA A 60 17.75 1.39 -6.10
CA ALA A 60 18.62 2.20 -5.26
C ALA A 60 19.88 1.44 -4.81
N ALA A 61 19.75 0.18 -4.38
CA ALA A 61 20.88 -0.65 -3.97
C ALA A 61 21.86 -0.98 -5.11
N VAL A 62 21.36 -1.15 -6.33
CA VAL A 62 22.19 -1.47 -7.50
C VAL A 62 22.95 -0.24 -8.01
N HIS A 63 22.38 0.96 -7.85
CA HIS A 63 22.95 2.21 -8.34
C HIS A 63 23.77 2.97 -7.29
N ASP A 64 23.75 2.55 -6.03
CA ASP A 64 24.48 3.16 -4.93
C ASP A 64 25.54 2.20 -4.38
N ALA A 65 26.78 2.68 -4.26
CA ALA A 65 27.92 1.87 -3.80
C ALA A 65 27.79 1.46 -2.32
N HIS A 66 27.05 2.23 -1.51
CA HIS A 66 26.87 1.98 -0.08
C HIS A 66 25.46 1.46 0.26
N ALA A 67 24.54 1.43 -0.72
CA ALA A 67 23.15 1.00 -0.56
C ALA A 67 22.35 1.70 0.57
N ASP A 68 22.84 2.83 1.07
CA ASP A 68 22.21 3.59 2.16
C ASP A 68 20.80 4.05 1.75
N ALA A 69 20.63 4.44 0.49
CA ALA A 69 19.33 4.80 -0.07
C ALA A 69 18.32 3.65 -0.04
N SER A 70 18.76 2.40 -0.22
CA SER A 70 17.90 1.22 -0.14
C SER A 70 17.47 0.94 1.31
N ILE A 71 18.38 1.07 2.28
CA ILE A 71 18.06 0.89 3.70
C ILE A 71 17.06 1.96 4.15
N GLY A 72 17.27 3.21 3.74
CA GLY A 72 16.35 4.30 4.01
C GLY A 72 14.96 4.05 3.45
N ASN A 73 14.87 3.55 2.21
CA ASN A 73 13.58 3.25 1.57
C ASN A 73 12.85 2.09 2.26
N VAL A 74 13.52 0.97 2.52
CA VAL A 74 12.89 -0.19 3.20
C VAL A 74 12.43 0.16 4.61
N THR A 75 13.28 0.85 5.38
CA THR A 75 12.96 1.22 6.77
C THR A 75 11.85 2.28 6.80
N GLY A 76 11.93 3.26 5.90
CA GLY A 76 10.94 4.34 5.77
C GLY A 76 9.56 3.83 5.35
N SER A 77 9.48 3.04 4.27
CA SER A 77 8.20 2.51 3.78
C SER A 77 7.52 1.62 4.83
N ASN A 78 8.27 0.79 5.56
CA ASN A 78 7.70 -0.02 6.65
C ASN A 78 7.22 0.82 7.83
N ALA A 79 7.96 1.86 8.22
CA ALA A 79 7.54 2.78 9.26
C ALA A 79 6.24 3.51 8.87
N VAL A 80 6.13 3.98 7.63
CA VAL A 80 4.90 4.63 7.12
C VAL A 80 3.72 3.66 7.12
N ASN A 81 3.91 2.40 6.69
CA ASN A 81 2.83 1.40 6.69
C ASN A 81 2.28 1.13 8.10
N VAL A 82 3.15 1.02 9.10
CA VAL A 82 2.71 0.77 10.49
C VAL A 82 2.12 2.03 11.13
N PHE A 83 2.86 3.14 11.11
CA PHE A 83 2.45 4.34 11.85
C PHE A 83 1.34 5.10 11.14
N LEU A 84 1.44 5.32 9.83
CA LEU A 84 0.41 6.03 9.08
C LEU A 84 -0.68 5.08 8.61
N GLY A 85 -0.32 3.95 7.98
CA GLY A 85 -1.30 3.02 7.42
C GLY A 85 -2.23 2.44 8.48
N ILE A 86 -1.67 1.79 9.51
CA ILE A 86 -2.46 1.18 10.59
C ILE A 86 -2.84 2.21 11.65
N GLY A 87 -1.88 3.04 12.09
CA GLY A 87 -2.11 3.98 13.19
C GLY A 87 -3.22 5.00 12.91
N VAL A 88 -3.22 5.64 11.73
CA VAL A 88 -4.26 6.62 11.38
C VAL A 88 -5.61 5.93 11.17
N ALA A 89 -5.65 4.79 10.49
CA ALA A 89 -6.90 4.04 10.29
C ALA A 89 -7.54 3.64 11.62
N TRP A 90 -6.73 3.18 12.58
CA TRP A 90 -7.19 2.84 13.91
C TRP A 90 -7.66 4.06 14.71
N SER A 91 -6.93 5.18 14.65
CA SER A 91 -7.38 6.43 15.28
C SER A 91 -8.74 6.88 14.74
N ILE A 92 -8.93 6.87 13.42
CA ILE A 92 -10.22 7.23 12.79
C ILE A 92 -11.34 6.29 13.27
N ALA A 93 -11.10 4.98 13.28
CA ALA A 93 -12.06 3.99 13.76
C ALA A 93 -12.41 4.22 15.24
N ALA A 94 -11.40 4.46 16.09
CA ALA A 94 -11.58 4.73 17.51
C ALA A 94 -12.43 5.98 17.75
N PHE A 95 -12.15 7.08 17.03
CA PHE A 95 -12.98 8.28 17.08
C PHE A 95 -14.41 8.02 16.60
N TYR A 96 -14.58 7.31 15.50
CA TYR A 96 -15.91 6.99 14.98
C TYR A 96 -16.73 6.16 15.97
N HIS A 97 -16.15 5.12 16.57
CA HIS A 97 -16.81 4.31 17.60
C HIS A 97 -17.12 5.14 18.85
N TYR A 98 -16.20 6.00 19.29
CA TYR A 98 -16.44 6.89 20.43
C TYR A 98 -17.69 7.78 20.26
N PHE A 99 -17.95 8.28 19.06
CA PHE A 99 -19.14 9.10 18.79
C PHE A 99 -20.41 8.29 18.51
N LYS A 100 -20.29 7.03 18.10
CA LYS A 100 -21.44 6.20 17.67
C LYS A 100 -21.86 5.12 18.67
N GLY A 101 -21.08 4.90 19.73
CA GLY A 101 -21.30 3.88 20.77
C GLY A 101 -20.25 2.79 20.72
#